data_AF-A0A531LKS7-F1
#
_entry.id   AF-A0A531LKS7-F1
#
_cell.length_a   1.000
_cell.length_b   1.000
_cell.length_c   1.000
_cell.angle_alpha   90.00
_cell.angle_beta   90.00
_cell.angle_gamma   90.00
#
_symmetry.space_group_name_H-M   'P 1'
#
loop_
_entity.id
_entity.type
_entity.pdbx_description
1 polymer ?
#
loop_
_entity_poly.entity_id
_entity_poly.type
_entity_poly.pdbx_seq_one_letter_code
_entity_poly.pdbx_strand_id
1 'polypeptide(L)'
;MARPATAAVRLLTGEREPVRLATTGPIGVEAGGLLTIDGVVTEVGDRILVKDQTDGTQNGIYTVSEGEWSRAADARTARTLQKGTTVRTQLGAVNASRMFLFTTDEPVIGTDDIAVTFDATDHSTYVTLTGAQTLTDKTLTSPTING
;
A
#
# COMPACT_ATOMS: atom_id res chain seq x y z
N MET A 1 16.44 5.08 43.38
CA MET A 1 16.62 5.71 42.05
C MET A 1 17.36 4.68 41.20
N ALA A 2 16.96 4.21 40.01
CA ALA A 2 15.93 4.58 39.05
C ALA A 2 15.23 3.29 38.54
N ARG A 3 13.96 3.40 38.15
CA ARG A 3 13.20 2.33 37.50
C ARG A 3 13.78 2.15 36.07
N PRO A 4 14.16 0.94 35.63
CA PRO A 4 14.73 0.76 34.30
C PRO A 4 13.72 1.26 33.26
N ALA A 5 14.20 2.07 32.31
CA ALA A 5 13.40 2.53 31.18
C ALA A 5 12.97 1.29 30.38
N THR A 6 11.69 0.96 30.43
CA THR A 6 11.07 0.03 29.50
C THR A 6 11.31 0.58 28.10
N ALA A 7 12.24 -0.02 27.35
CA ALA A 7 12.31 0.18 25.92
C ALA A 7 10.92 -0.16 25.37
N ALA A 8 10.24 0.83 24.80
CA ALA A 8 9.04 0.55 24.03
C ALA A 8 9.49 -0.37 22.90
N VAL A 9 9.12 -1.66 22.99
CA VAL A 9 9.08 -2.54 21.82
C VAL A 9 8.05 -1.90 20.91
N ARG A 10 8.52 -0.98 20.05
CA ARG A 10 7.75 -0.53 18.92
C ARG A 10 7.64 -1.77 18.06
N LEU A 11 6.51 -2.47 18.15
CA LEU A 11 6.08 -3.33 17.06
C LEU A 11 6.12 -2.43 15.83
N LEU A 12 7.19 -2.53 15.03
CA LEU A 12 7.19 -2.03 13.67
C LEU A 12 6.19 -2.93 12.95
N THR A 13 4.91 -2.66 13.13
CA THR A 13 3.91 -3.18 12.20
C THR A 13 4.37 -2.66 10.84
N GLY A 14 4.67 -3.58 9.92
CA GLY A 14 5.11 -3.26 8.56
C GLY A 14 4.12 -2.37 7.82
N GLU A 15 2.89 -2.26 8.34
CA GLU A 15 1.82 -1.41 7.85
C GLU A 15 2.08 0.09 8.06
N ARG A 16 1.95 0.86 6.97
CA ARG A 16 1.97 2.33 6.95
C ARG A 16 0.60 2.90 7.25
N GLU A 17 0.55 4.18 7.61
CA GLU A 17 -0.72 4.88 7.74
C GLU A 17 -1.55 4.73 6.45
N PRO A 18 -2.87 4.55 6.57
CA PRO A 18 -3.72 4.37 5.41
C PRO A 18 -3.61 5.58 4.48
N VAL A 19 -3.66 5.27 3.18
CA VAL A 19 -3.75 6.28 2.13
C VAL A 19 -5.21 6.46 1.74
N ARG A 20 -5.58 7.68 1.34
CA ARG A 20 -6.93 7.97 0.88
C ARG A 20 -7.21 7.29 -0.46
N LEU A 21 -6.26 7.36 -1.39
CA LEU A 21 -6.39 6.85 -2.76
C LEU A 21 -5.10 6.16 -3.21
N ALA A 22 -5.20 5.33 -4.25
CA ALA A 22 -4.05 4.82 -5.00
C ALA A 22 -4.21 5.11 -6.48
N THR A 23 -3.10 5.38 -7.16
CA THR A 23 -3.08 5.62 -8.60
C THR A 23 -3.58 4.42 -9.39
N THR A 24 -4.08 4.69 -10.60
CA THR A 24 -4.42 3.70 -11.63
C THR A 24 -3.60 3.89 -12.91
N GLY A 25 -2.66 4.84 -12.89
CA GLY A 25 -1.80 5.24 -14.00
C GLY A 25 -0.82 6.33 -13.57
N PRO A 26 0.10 6.75 -14.45
CA PRO A 26 1.09 7.77 -14.14
C PRO A 26 0.43 9.13 -13.92
N ILE A 27 1.01 9.89 -13.00
CA ILE A 27 0.61 11.23 -12.58
C ILE A 27 1.84 12.13 -12.43
N GLY A 28 1.70 13.44 -12.62
CA GLY A 28 2.79 14.39 -12.43
C GLY A 28 2.89 14.87 -10.98
N VAL A 29 3.56 14.12 -10.11
CA VAL A 29 3.79 14.52 -8.70
C VAL A 29 4.57 15.82 -8.56
N GLU A 30 5.50 16.07 -9.49
CA GLU A 30 6.33 17.28 -9.58
C GLU A 30 5.52 18.52 -9.99
N ALA A 31 4.58 18.33 -10.92
CA ALA A 31 3.66 19.38 -11.33
C ALA A 31 2.66 19.71 -10.21
N GLY A 32 2.29 18.69 -9.42
CA GLY A 32 1.50 18.85 -8.21
C GLY A 32 0.05 19.25 -8.46
N GLY A 33 -0.53 19.92 -7.47
CA GLY A 33 -1.92 20.38 -7.51
C GLY A 33 -2.94 19.33 -7.08
N LEU A 34 -4.22 19.69 -7.15
CA LEU A 34 -5.32 18.79 -6.82
C LEU A 34 -5.69 17.96 -8.05
N LEU A 35 -5.35 16.67 -8.01
CA LEU A 35 -5.55 15.74 -9.11
C LEU A 35 -6.78 14.87 -8.86
N THR A 36 -7.34 14.31 -9.94
CA THR A 36 -8.36 13.26 -9.82
C THR A 36 -7.67 11.91 -9.85
N ILE A 37 -7.71 11.18 -8.73
CA ILE A 37 -7.11 9.86 -8.58
C ILE A 37 -8.23 8.85 -8.37
N ASP A 38 -8.28 7.82 -9.23
CA ASP A 38 -9.26 6.74 -9.14
C ASP A 38 -10.72 7.24 -9.02
N GLY A 39 -11.05 8.30 -9.76
CA GLY A 39 -12.39 8.92 -9.79
C GLY A 39 -12.69 9.91 -8.67
N VAL A 40 -11.75 10.19 -7.76
CA VAL A 40 -11.93 11.11 -6.63
C VAL A 40 -10.93 12.27 -6.72
N VAL A 41 -11.39 13.50 -6.50
CA VAL A 41 -10.51 14.68 -6.43
C VAL A 41 -9.77 14.68 -5.09
N THR A 42 -8.45 14.87 -5.14
CA THR A 42 -7.61 14.98 -3.95
C THR A 42 -7.75 16.35 -3.29
N GLU A 43 -7.54 16.39 -1.98
CA GLU A 43 -7.47 17.60 -1.17
C GLU A 43 -6.06 17.76 -0.58
N VAL A 44 -5.66 18.98 -0.23
CA VAL A 44 -4.35 19.25 0.40
C VAL A 44 -4.21 18.44 1.70
N GLY A 45 -3.08 17.77 1.87
CA GLY A 45 -2.80 16.93 3.03
C GLY A 45 -3.24 15.47 2.86
N ASP A 46 -3.97 15.15 1.79
CA ASP A 46 -4.32 13.76 1.49
C ASP A 46 -3.07 12.91 1.28
N ARG A 47 -3.16 11.65 1.72
CA ARG A 47 -2.12 10.64 1.49
C ARG A 47 -2.49 9.80 0.28
N ILE A 48 -1.60 9.70 -0.70
CA ILE A 48 -1.85 8.98 -1.95
C ILE A 48 -0.74 7.95 -2.15
N LEU A 49 -1.13 6.71 -2.45
CA LEU A 49 -0.20 5.70 -2.94
C LEU A 49 0.01 5.90 -4.45
N VAL A 50 1.21 6.33 -4.80
CA VAL A 50 1.68 6.46 -6.18
C VAL A 50 2.42 5.19 -6.54
N LYS A 51 1.83 4.34 -7.39
CA LYS A 51 2.35 2.99 -7.68
C LYS A 51 2.48 2.65 -9.17
N ASP A 52 1.98 3.52 -10.06
CA ASP A 52 1.94 3.27 -11.51
C ASP A 52 2.70 4.34 -12.32
N GLN A 53 3.81 4.85 -11.77
CA GLN A 53 4.69 5.76 -12.51
C GLN A 53 5.45 5.04 -13.62
N THR A 54 5.79 5.77 -14.68
CA THR A 54 6.70 5.26 -15.73
C THR A 54 8.11 5.05 -15.19
N ASP A 55 8.57 5.95 -14.32
CA ASP A 55 9.81 5.83 -13.56
C ASP A 55 9.49 5.23 -12.18
N GLY A 56 9.93 3.99 -11.94
CA GLY A 56 9.63 3.26 -10.72
C GLY A 56 10.26 3.88 -9.47
N THR A 57 11.28 4.73 -9.62
CA THR A 57 11.91 5.47 -8.52
C THR A 57 10.98 6.53 -7.92
N GLN A 58 9.94 6.94 -8.66
CA GLN A 58 8.91 7.88 -8.22
C GLN A 58 7.73 7.20 -7.52
N ASN A 59 7.68 5.86 -7.48
CA ASN A 59 6.65 5.16 -6.73
C ASN A 59 6.85 5.33 -5.21
N GLY A 60 5.76 5.37 -4.46
CA GLY A 60 5.77 5.55 -3.01
C GLY A 60 4.48 6.14 -2.47
N ILE A 61 4.54 6.64 -1.24
CA ILE A 61 3.41 7.31 -0.59
C ILE A 61 3.71 8.80 -0.54
N TYR A 62 2.78 9.61 -1.03
CA TYR A 62 2.91 11.06 -1.16
C TYR A 62 1.82 11.79 -0.38
N THR A 63 2.14 12.99 0.07
CA THR A 63 1.20 13.96 0.64
C THR A 63 0.87 15.01 -0.42
N VAL A 64 -0.41 15.19 -0.68
CA VAL A 64 -0.95 16.13 -1.68
C VAL A 64 -0.72 17.56 -1.23
N SER A 65 -0.37 18.41 -2.18
CA SER A 65 -0.19 19.85 -2.03
C SER A 65 -0.80 20.57 -3.23
N GLU A 66 -1.04 21.88 -3.09
CA GLU A 66 -1.41 22.74 -4.24
C GLU A 66 -0.24 22.93 -5.21
N GLY A 67 1.00 22.76 -4.71
CA GLY A 67 2.21 22.63 -5.53
C GLY A 67 2.69 21.18 -5.60
N GLU A 68 4.00 21.00 -5.78
CA GLU A 68 4.65 19.68 -5.80
C GLU A 68 4.25 18.81 -4.60
N TRP A 69 3.96 17.54 -4.88
CA TRP A 69 3.66 16.57 -3.84
C TRP A 69 4.93 16.05 -3.21
N SER A 70 4.95 15.94 -1.88
CA SER A 70 6.12 15.45 -1.15
C SER A 70 5.92 14.01 -0.69
N ARG A 71 7.00 13.21 -0.64
CA ARG A 71 6.93 11.87 -0.02
C ARG A 71 6.50 11.99 1.44
N ALA A 72 5.56 11.14 1.86
CA ALA A 72 5.04 11.16 3.22
C ALA A 72 6.15 10.88 4.25
N ALA A 73 6.07 11.53 5.41
CA ALA A 73 7.16 11.55 6.40
C ALA A 73 7.51 10.16 6.96
N ASP A 74 6.55 9.24 7.01
CA ASP A 74 6.67 7.86 7.45
C ASP A 74 6.95 6.87 6.29
N ALA A 75 7.19 7.37 5.07
CA ALA A 75 7.37 6.60 3.85
C ALA A 75 8.48 7.20 2.94
N ARG A 76 9.61 7.60 3.54
CA ARG A 76 10.72 8.29 2.87
C ARG A 76 12.10 7.67 3.10
N THR A 77 12.15 6.45 3.61
CA THR A 77 13.39 5.70 3.88
C THR A 77 13.30 4.28 3.34
N ALA A 78 14.46 3.65 3.08
CA ALA A 78 14.55 2.24 2.68
C ALA A 78 13.74 1.35 3.63
N ARG A 79 13.96 1.48 4.94
CA ARG A 79 13.26 0.70 5.98
C ARG A 79 11.73 0.87 5.97
N THR A 80 11.24 2.03 5.54
CA THR A 80 9.78 2.31 5.52
C THR A 80 9.10 1.86 4.23
N LEU A 81 9.85 1.58 3.17
CA LEU A 81 9.35 1.16 1.85
C LEU A 81 9.98 -0.16 1.39
N GLN A 82 10.58 -0.91 2.31
CA GLN A 82 11.19 -2.21 2.05
C GLN A 82 10.13 -3.28 1.82
N LYS A 83 10.58 -4.40 1.25
CA LYS A 83 9.79 -5.61 1.09
C LYS A 83 9.07 -5.99 2.39
N GLY A 84 7.77 -6.29 2.28
CA GLY A 84 6.94 -6.64 3.44
C GLY A 84 6.22 -5.45 4.07
N THR A 85 6.55 -4.21 3.70
CA THR A 85 5.75 -3.05 4.09
C THR A 85 4.40 -3.09 3.38
N THR A 86 3.32 -2.86 4.11
CA THR A 86 1.97 -2.81 3.56
C THR A 86 1.33 -1.45 3.75
N VAL A 87 0.33 -1.14 2.92
CA VAL A 87 -0.48 0.07 3.06
C VAL A 87 -1.91 -0.19 2.57
N ARG A 88 -2.89 0.34 3.28
CA ARG A 88 -4.32 0.23 2.91
C ARG A 88 -4.81 1.50 2.24
N THR A 89 -5.73 1.33 1.30
CA THR A 89 -6.44 2.40 0.58
C THR A 89 -7.86 2.55 1.10
N GLN A 90 -8.36 3.78 1.22
CA GLN A 90 -9.68 4.06 1.80
C GLN A 90 -10.77 4.19 0.73
N LEU A 91 -10.49 4.95 -0.34
CA LEU A 91 -11.45 5.34 -1.37
C LEU A 91 -10.92 4.99 -2.76
N GLY A 92 -11.77 5.21 -3.77
CA GLY A 92 -11.45 5.00 -5.18
C GLY A 92 -12.47 4.07 -5.88
N ALA A 93 -12.62 4.21 -7.19
CA ALA A 93 -13.51 3.34 -7.95
C ALA A 93 -12.93 1.93 -8.12
N VAL A 94 -11.62 1.81 -8.35
CA VAL A 94 -10.93 0.53 -8.59
C VAL A 94 -10.24 0.03 -7.34
N ASN A 95 -9.58 0.92 -6.60
CA ASN A 95 -8.66 0.57 -5.53
C ASN A 95 -9.25 0.71 -4.12
N ALA A 96 -10.52 1.07 -3.94
CA ALA A 96 -11.09 1.22 -2.59
C ALA A 96 -10.92 -0.04 -1.73
N SER A 97 -10.57 0.16 -0.44
CA SER A 97 -10.42 -0.89 0.58
C SER A 97 -9.38 -1.97 0.24
N ARG A 98 -8.45 -1.69 -0.67
CA ARG A 98 -7.38 -2.62 -1.05
C ARG A 98 -6.14 -2.46 -0.19
N MET A 99 -5.46 -3.56 0.08
CA MET A 99 -4.11 -3.57 0.65
C MET A 99 -3.08 -3.70 -0.47
N PHE A 100 -2.01 -2.91 -0.37
CA PHE A 100 -0.86 -2.98 -1.25
C PHE A 100 0.38 -3.37 -0.45
N LEU A 101 1.27 -4.10 -1.11
CA LEU A 101 2.51 -4.63 -0.56
C LEU A 101 3.69 -4.09 -1.37
N PHE A 102 4.67 -3.51 -0.67
CA PHE A 102 5.98 -3.19 -1.23
C PHE A 102 6.81 -4.47 -1.35
N THR A 103 7.47 -4.64 -2.50
CA THR A 103 8.17 -5.89 -2.84
C THR A 103 9.66 -5.73 -3.11
N THR A 104 10.15 -4.51 -3.30
CA THR A 104 11.59 -4.23 -3.46
C THR A 104 12.32 -4.42 -2.14
N ASP A 105 13.40 -5.19 -2.15
CA ASP A 105 14.24 -5.42 -0.97
C ASP A 105 15.20 -4.25 -0.76
N GLU A 106 15.26 -3.72 0.47
CA GLU A 106 16.11 -2.59 0.89
C GLU A 106 16.31 -1.45 -0.15
N PRO A 107 15.24 -0.83 -0.70
CA PRO A 107 15.37 0.13 -1.79
C PRO A 107 16.06 1.44 -1.37
N VAL A 108 16.96 1.95 -2.20
CA VAL A 108 17.51 3.29 -2.11
C VAL A 108 16.52 4.29 -2.71
N ILE A 109 15.92 5.12 -1.87
CA ILE A 109 14.89 6.10 -2.27
C ILE A 109 15.45 7.10 -3.28
N GLY A 110 14.77 7.24 -4.43
CA GLY A 110 15.15 8.13 -5.52
C GLY A 110 16.21 7.56 -6.48
N THR A 111 16.64 6.32 -6.25
CA THR A 111 17.61 5.63 -7.12
C THR A 111 17.06 4.29 -7.62
N ASP A 112 16.52 3.49 -6.70
CA ASP A 112 16.00 2.17 -7.03
C ASP A 112 14.51 2.22 -7.34
N ASP A 113 14.07 1.37 -8.27
CA ASP A 113 12.66 1.19 -8.58
C ASP A 113 11.90 0.58 -7.39
N ILE A 114 10.81 1.24 -7.01
CA ILE A 114 9.95 0.80 -5.91
C ILE A 114 8.76 0.05 -6.51
N ALA A 115 8.78 -1.28 -6.39
CA ALA A 115 7.73 -2.17 -6.88
C ALA A 115 6.65 -2.38 -5.82
N VAL A 116 5.40 -2.11 -6.20
CA VAL A 116 4.21 -2.25 -5.36
C VAL A 116 3.21 -3.18 -6.04
N THR A 117 2.69 -4.16 -5.31
CA THR A 117 1.66 -5.07 -5.81
C THR A 117 0.40 -4.98 -4.95
N PHE A 118 -0.76 -5.30 -5.53
CA PHE A 118 -1.94 -5.59 -4.75
C PHE A 118 -1.69 -6.86 -3.91
N ASP A 119 -1.97 -6.78 -2.62
CA ASP A 119 -1.92 -7.94 -1.74
C ASP A 119 -3.25 -8.71 -1.86
N ALA A 120 -3.25 -9.72 -2.71
CA ALA A 120 -4.39 -10.60 -2.94
C ALA A 120 -4.50 -11.72 -1.89
N THR A 121 -3.71 -11.67 -0.80
CA THR A 121 -3.73 -12.71 0.24
C THR A 121 -5.02 -12.61 1.05
N ASP A 122 -6.04 -13.33 0.59
CA ASP A 122 -7.24 -13.56 1.36
C ASP A 122 -6.90 -14.51 2.53
N HIS A 123 -6.93 -13.99 3.75
CA HIS A 123 -6.77 -14.78 4.97
C HIS A 123 -8.10 -15.39 5.42
N SER A 124 -9.13 -15.39 4.56
CA SER A 124 -10.42 -15.97 4.91
C SER A 124 -10.28 -17.45 5.22
N THR A 125 -10.69 -17.83 6.44
CA THR A 125 -10.85 -19.22 6.85
C THR A 125 -12.17 -19.82 6.33
N TYR A 126 -12.97 -19.02 5.62
CA TYR A 126 -14.27 -19.41 5.08
C TYR A 126 -14.32 -19.15 3.58
N VAL A 127 -14.73 -20.17 2.83
CA VAL A 127 -15.04 -20.03 1.41
C VAL A 127 -16.56 -19.95 1.28
N THR A 128 -17.10 -18.82 0.84
CA THR A 128 -18.53 -18.71 0.49
C THR A 128 -18.70 -19.08 -0.99
N LEU A 129 -19.48 -20.12 -1.26
CA LEU A 129 -19.69 -20.62 -2.62
C LEU A 129 -20.95 -19.99 -3.22
N THR A 130 -20.80 -19.18 -4.26
CA THR A 130 -21.93 -18.72 -5.10
C THR A 130 -21.99 -19.48 -6.44
N GLY A 131 -21.12 -20.49 -6.61
CA GLY A 131 -21.02 -21.33 -7.82
C GLY A 131 -20.02 -22.48 -7.66
N ALA A 132 -19.88 -23.31 -8.70
CA ALA A 132 -18.95 -24.43 -8.71
C ALA A 132 -17.49 -23.94 -8.79
N GLN A 133 -16.63 -24.43 -7.88
CA GLN A 133 -15.19 -24.19 -7.92
C GLN A 133 -14.47 -25.44 -8.44
N THR A 134 -13.54 -25.27 -9.39
CA THR A 134 -12.68 -26.36 -9.89
C THR A 134 -11.25 -26.11 -9.43
N LEU A 135 -10.75 -26.95 -8.53
CA LEU A 135 -9.39 -26.88 -8.01
C LEU A 135 -8.56 -28.00 -8.64
N THR A 136 -7.83 -27.68 -9.70
CA THR A 136 -6.90 -28.62 -10.33
C THR A 136 -5.59 -28.67 -9.54
N ASP A 137 -5.09 -29.87 -9.26
CA ASP A 137 -3.80 -30.12 -8.61
C ASP A 137 -3.62 -29.50 -7.21
N LYS A 138 -4.70 -29.40 -6.42
CA LYS A 138 -4.64 -28.94 -5.02
C LYS A 138 -5.18 -30.00 -4.07
N THR A 139 -4.43 -30.27 -3.00
CA THR A 139 -4.87 -31.11 -1.88
C THR A 139 -5.41 -30.20 -0.78
N LEU A 140 -6.68 -30.41 -0.40
CA LEU A 140 -7.31 -29.72 0.71
C LEU A 140 -7.28 -30.65 1.93
N THR A 141 -6.48 -30.32 2.94
CA THR A 141 -6.27 -31.21 4.09
C THR A 141 -7.22 -30.96 5.26
N SER A 142 -7.86 -29.77 5.36
CA SER A 142 -8.77 -29.42 6.48
C SER A 142 -9.86 -28.33 6.24
N PRO A 143 -10.47 -28.12 5.06
CA PRO A 143 -11.51 -27.08 4.96
C PRO A 143 -12.89 -27.56 5.43
N THR A 144 -13.56 -26.75 6.24
CA THR A 144 -15.03 -26.78 6.37
C THR A 144 -15.62 -25.97 5.23
N ILE A 145 -16.17 -26.64 4.22
CA ILE A 145 -16.97 -25.99 3.17
C ILE A 145 -18.41 -25.94 3.69
N ASN A 146 -18.85 -24.76 4.14
CA ASN A 146 -20.24 -24.55 4.51
C ASN A 146 -21.01 -24.12 3.25
N GLY A 147 -21.99 -24.93 2.85
CA GLY A 147 -22.90 -24.66 1.74
C GLY A 147 -24.01 -23.67 2.09
#